data_AF-A0A1F0CKK1-F1
#
_entry.id   AF-A0A1F0CKK1-F1
#
_cell.length_a   1.000
_cell.length_b   1.000
_cell.length_c   1.000
_cell.angle_alpha   90.00
_cell.angle_beta   90.00
_cell.angle_gamma   90.00
#
_symmetry.space_group_name_H-M   'P 1'
#
loop_
_entity.id
_entity.type
_entity.pdbx_description
1 polymer ?
#
loop_
_entity_poly.entity_id
_entity_poly.type
_entity_poly.pdbx_seq_one_letter_code
_entity_poly.pdbx_strand_id
1 'polypeptide(L)'
;MDITDYQKWVSEFYKKRNWYQYNSFIRSNFLSEEVGELAQAIRKYEIGRDRPDETEQTDLENLNDIKEELGDVLDNIFILADQYNISLEEIISAHRTN
;
A
#
# COMPACT_ATOMS: atom_id res chain seq x y z
N MET A 1 -11.40 -13.61 -0.75
CA MET A 1 -10.57 -13.32 -1.93
C MET A 1 -9.20 -13.88 -1.61
N ASP A 2 -8.60 -14.68 -2.48
CA ASP A 2 -7.19 -15.04 -2.31
C ASP A 2 -6.30 -13.88 -2.78
N ILE A 3 -4.98 -13.99 -2.57
CA ILE A 3 -4.05 -12.90 -2.89
C ILE A 3 -3.96 -12.64 -4.41
N THR A 4 -4.23 -13.66 -5.21
CA THR A 4 -4.13 -13.62 -6.68
C THR A 4 -5.38 -12.97 -7.27
N ASP A 5 -6.55 -13.27 -6.72
CA ASP A 5 -7.81 -12.57 -6.99
C ASP A 5 -7.72 -11.11 -6.58
N TYR A 6 -7.06 -10.81 -5.45
CA TYR A 6 -6.85 -9.45 -4.99
C TYR A 6 -5.92 -8.66 -5.93
N GLN A 7 -4.79 -9.24 -6.34
CA GLN A 7 -3.89 -8.62 -7.31
C GLN A 7 -4.61 -8.28 -8.63
N LYS A 8 -5.47 -9.18 -9.13
CA LYS A 8 -6.30 -8.92 -10.32
C LYS A 8 -7.29 -7.78 -10.10
N TRP A 9 -7.99 -7.80 -8.97
CA TRP A 9 -8.96 -6.76 -8.63
C TRP A 9 -8.31 -5.38 -8.56
N VAL A 10 -7.14 -5.25 -7.91
CA VAL A 10 -6.36 -4.00 -7.83
C VAL A 10 -6.00 -3.52 -9.24
N SER A 11 -5.42 -4.40 -10.06
CA SER A 11 -5.07 -4.07 -11.45
C SER A 11 -6.26 -3.51 -12.23
N GLU A 12 -7.41 -4.19 -12.19
CA GLU A 12 -8.62 -3.74 -12.87
C GLU A 12 -9.17 -2.42 -12.33
N PHE A 13 -9.18 -2.27 -11.00
CA PHE A 13 -9.70 -1.09 -10.29
C PHE A 13 -8.92 0.18 -10.68
N TYR A 14 -7.59 0.10 -10.71
CA TYR A 14 -6.72 1.22 -11.02
C TYR A 14 -6.59 1.49 -12.52
N LYS A 15 -6.65 0.46 -13.38
CA LYS A 15 -6.73 0.63 -14.85
C LYS A 15 -8.01 1.39 -15.25
N LYS A 16 -9.17 1.05 -14.68
CA LYS A 16 -10.46 1.74 -14.94
C LYS A 16 -10.44 3.22 -14.58
N ARG A 17 -9.57 3.64 -13.65
CA ARG A 17 -9.41 5.02 -13.20
C ARG A 17 -8.23 5.74 -13.84
N ASN A 18 -7.63 5.15 -14.88
CA ASN A 18 -6.50 5.72 -15.62
C ASN A 18 -5.25 5.97 -14.75
N TRP A 19 -5.06 5.24 -13.65
CA TRP A 19 -3.86 5.39 -12.81
C TRP A 19 -2.61 4.78 -13.44
N TYR A 20 -2.79 3.86 -14.40
CA TYR A 20 -1.71 3.25 -15.17
C TYR A 20 -1.09 4.17 -16.22
N GLN A 21 -1.62 5.39 -16.41
CA GLN A 21 -1.01 6.40 -17.27
C GLN A 21 0.35 6.89 -16.73
N TYR A 22 0.58 6.78 -15.41
CA TYR A 22 1.82 7.18 -14.76
C TYR A 22 2.85 6.06 -14.86
N ASN A 23 4.03 6.36 -15.39
CA ASN A 23 5.11 5.38 -15.49
C ASN A 23 5.68 5.00 -14.10
N SER A 24 6.50 3.95 -14.06
CA SER A 24 7.05 3.40 -12.82
C SER A 24 7.89 4.39 -12.01
N PHE A 25 8.54 5.37 -12.66
CA PHE A 25 9.29 6.42 -11.97
C PHE A 25 8.38 7.38 -11.19
N ILE A 26 7.18 7.67 -11.72
CA ILE A 26 6.19 8.45 -10.98
C ILE A 26 5.53 7.57 -9.91
N ARG A 27 5.17 6.32 -10.24
CA ARG A 27 4.54 5.38 -9.30
C ARG A 27 5.41 5.05 -8.09
N SER A 28 6.74 5.05 -8.22
CA SER A 28 7.63 4.87 -7.06
C SER A 28 7.53 6.01 -6.04
N ASN A 29 7.14 7.21 -6.47
CA ASN A 29 6.90 8.32 -5.55
C ASN A 29 5.61 8.09 -4.75
N PHE A 30 4.54 7.60 -5.38
CA PHE A 30 3.32 7.21 -4.67
C PHE A 30 3.57 6.09 -3.66
N LEU A 31 4.37 5.08 -4.03
CA LEU A 31 4.80 4.08 -3.04
C LEU A 31 5.51 4.73 -1.83
N SER A 32 6.37 5.70 -2.07
CA SER A 32 7.08 6.40 -0.98
C SER A 32 6.15 7.26 -0.13
N GLU A 33 5.11 7.83 -0.74
CA GLU A 33 4.03 8.56 -0.08
C GLU A 33 3.28 7.64 0.89
N GLU A 34 2.74 6.51 0.42
CA GLU A 34 2.00 5.56 1.27
C GLU A 34 2.88 4.97 2.38
N VAL A 35 4.17 4.72 2.11
CA VAL A 35 5.10 4.27 3.16
C VAL A 35 5.26 5.35 4.25
N GLY A 36 5.22 6.62 3.87
CA GLY A 36 5.24 7.74 4.81
C GLY A 36 3.96 7.85 5.64
N GLU A 37 2.80 7.60 5.03
CA GLU A 37 1.50 7.57 5.70
C GLU A 37 1.40 6.38 6.66
N LEU A 38 1.83 5.19 6.24
CA LEU A 38 1.99 4.02 7.10
C LEU A 38 2.91 4.30 8.30
N ALA A 39 4.08 4.91 8.07
CA ALA A 39 4.99 5.26 9.16
C ALA A 39 4.36 6.25 10.15
N GLN A 40 3.53 7.17 9.64
CA GLN A 40 2.78 8.12 10.45
C GLN A 40 1.71 7.43 11.30
N ALA A 41 0.92 6.52 10.72
CA ALA A 41 -0.11 5.75 11.41
C ALA A 41 0.49 4.86 12.52
N ILE A 42 1.58 4.15 12.22
CA ILE A 42 2.31 3.34 13.21
C ILE A 42 2.81 4.23 14.35
N ARG A 43 3.46 5.36 14.05
CA ARG A 43 3.96 6.27 15.09
C ARG A 43 2.82 6.76 15.99
N LYS A 44 1.68 7.13 15.40
CA LYS A 44 0.50 7.57 16.13
C LYS A 44 -0.01 6.50 17.09
N TYR A 45 -0.11 5.26 16.63
CA TYR A 45 -0.55 4.13 17.46
C TYR A 45 0.43 3.80 18.59
N GLU A 46 1.72 3.73 18.30
CA GLU A 46 2.74 3.25 19.25
C GLU A 46 3.12 4.29 20.31
N ILE A 47 3.34 5.55 19.89
CA ILE A 47 3.90 6.60 20.75
C ILE A 47 3.14 7.93 20.67
N GLY A 48 2.00 7.96 19.98
CA GLY A 48 1.22 9.17 19.78
C GLY A 48 1.84 10.16 18.80
N ARG A 49 1.16 11.29 18.64
CA ARG A 49 1.59 12.45 17.86
C ARG A 49 1.23 13.73 18.58
N ASP A 50 2.19 14.64 18.65
CA ASP A 50 1.98 15.96 19.26
C ASP A 50 1.58 16.97 18.17
N ARG A 51 0.29 16.96 17.82
CA ARG A 51 -0.29 17.89 16.85
C ARG A 51 -1.51 18.60 17.46
N PRO A 52 -1.51 19.95 17.51
CA PRO A 52 -2.60 20.72 18.13
C PRO A 52 -3.97 20.54 17.47
N ASP A 53 -3.99 20.14 16.20
CA ASP A 53 -5.19 19.95 15.37
C ASP A 53 -5.69 18.50 15.35
N GLU A 54 -4.97 17.57 15.97
CA GLU A 54 -5.28 16.14 15.88
C GLU A 54 -6.24 15.73 17.01
N THR A 55 -7.38 15.15 16.64
CA THR A 55 -8.33 14.58 17.60
C THR A 55 -7.81 13.24 18.12
N GLU A 56 -7.98 12.99 19.43
CA GLU A 56 -7.72 11.66 19.99
C GLU A 56 -8.61 10.62 19.32
N GLN A 57 -7.97 9.58 18.78
CA GLN A 57 -8.60 8.39 18.24
C GLN A 57 -8.49 7.26 19.26
N THR A 58 -9.46 6.36 19.24
CA THR A 58 -9.42 5.09 19.97
C THR A 58 -8.36 4.15 19.39
N ASP A 59 -7.91 3.18 20.20
CA ASP A 59 -6.96 2.14 19.74
C ASP A 59 -7.46 1.39 18.50
N LEU A 60 -8.78 1.18 18.39
CA LEU A 60 -9.40 0.52 17.25
C LEU A 60 -9.33 1.38 15.99
N GLU A 61 -9.55 2.68 16.11
CA GLU A 61 -9.42 3.63 14.99
C GLU A 61 -7.97 3.70 14.52
N ASN A 62 -7.01 3.89 15.42
CA ASN A 62 -5.59 3.91 15.06
C ASN A 62 -5.13 2.59 14.41
N LEU A 63 -5.64 1.44 14.87
CA LEU A 63 -5.32 0.14 14.25
C LEU A 63 -5.95 -0.02 12.86
N ASN A 64 -7.15 0.53 12.65
CA ASN A 64 -7.78 0.55 11.34
C ASN A 64 -7.00 1.45 10.37
N ASP A 65 -6.49 2.59 10.82
CA ASP A 65 -5.63 3.47 10.02
C ASP A 65 -4.38 2.68 9.57
N ILE A 66 -3.66 2.00 10.47
CA ILE A 66 -2.51 1.15 10.09
C ILE A 66 -2.90 0.10 9.03
N LYS A 67 -4.08 -0.51 9.17
CA LYS A 67 -4.56 -1.52 8.24
C LYS A 67 -4.85 -0.93 6.85
N GLU A 68 -5.41 0.27 6.80
CA GLU A 68 -5.65 1.02 5.57
C GLU A 68 -4.31 1.30 4.86
N GLU A 69 -3.37 1.91 5.57
CA GLU A 69 -2.06 2.27 5.02
C GLU A 69 -1.22 1.06 4.56
N LEU A 70 -1.31 -0.07 5.27
CA LEU A 70 -0.72 -1.33 4.80
C LEU A 70 -1.32 -1.80 3.47
N GLY A 71 -2.62 -1.56 3.28
CA GLY A 71 -3.34 -1.83 2.04
C GLY A 71 -2.83 -0.94 0.91
N ASP A 72 -2.67 0.36 1.15
CA ASP A 72 -2.23 1.31 0.13
C ASP A 72 -0.78 1.07 -0.32
N VAL A 73 0.10 0.70 0.61
CA VAL A 73 1.45 0.22 0.29
C VAL A 73 1.39 -1.05 -0.57
N LEU A 74 0.55 -2.02 -0.21
CA LEU A 74 0.41 -3.27 -0.95
C LEU A 74 -0.14 -3.05 -2.37
N ASP A 75 -1.13 -2.18 -2.53
CA ASP A 75 -1.71 -1.81 -3.82
C ASP A 75 -0.65 -1.18 -4.73
N ASN A 76 0.18 -0.29 -4.19
CA ASN A 76 1.28 0.32 -4.95
C ASN A 76 2.33 -0.71 -5.38
N ILE A 77 2.65 -1.69 -4.55
CA ILE A 77 3.54 -2.81 -4.91
C ILE A 77 2.92 -3.63 -6.06
N PHE A 78 1.62 -3.92 -6.02
CA PHE A 78 0.96 -4.66 -7.10
C PHE A 78 0.93 -3.91 -8.42
N ILE A 79 0.65 -2.61 -8.38
CA ILE A 79 0.62 -1.79 -9.60
C ILE A 79 2.01 -1.72 -10.22
N LEU A 80 3.06 -1.55 -9.40
CA LEU A 80 4.45 -1.59 -9.88
C LEU A 80 4.79 -2.95 -10.49
N ALA A 81 4.46 -4.06 -9.82
CA ALA A 81 4.69 -5.41 -10.34
C ALA A 81 3.98 -5.64 -11.68
N ASP A 82 2.70 -5.23 -11.79
CA ASP A 82 1.90 -5.34 -13.01
C ASP A 82 2.47 -4.50 -14.16
N GLN A 83 3.11 -3.35 -13.91
CA GLN A 83 3.79 -2.56 -14.94
C GLN A 83 4.98 -3.29 -15.58
N TYR A 84 5.56 -4.26 -14.88
CA TYR A 84 6.63 -5.12 -15.38
C TYR A 84 6.14 -6.51 -15.79
N ASN A 85 4.82 -6.74 -15.80
CA ASN A 85 4.19 -8.04 -16.02
C ASN A 85 4.71 -9.13 -15.05
N ILE A 86 4.91 -8.77 -13.78
CA ILE A 86 5.37 -9.67 -12.72
C ILE A 86 4.20 -9.95 -11.77
N SER A 87 3.92 -11.22 -11.50
CA SER A 87 2.95 -11.63 -10.47
C SER A 87 3.55 -11.63 -9.06
N LEU A 88 2.72 -11.48 -8.03
CA LEU A 88 3.20 -11.59 -6.65
C LEU A 88 3.70 -13.01 -6.35
N GLU A 89 3.06 -14.03 -6.92
CA GLU A 89 3.48 -15.42 -6.79
C GLU A 89 4.91 -15.63 -7.31
N GLU A 90 5.28 -15.02 -8.44
CA GLU A 90 6.65 -15.02 -8.95
C GLU A 90 7.63 -14.36 -7.98
N ILE A 91 7.28 -13.19 -7.42
CA ILE A 91 8.12 -12.46 -6.44
C ILE A 91 8.36 -13.34 -5.19
N ILE A 92 7.29 -13.88 -4.62
CA ILE A 92 7.36 -14.73 -3.41
C ILE A 92 8.16 -15.99 -3.69
N SER A 93 7.91 -16.65 -4.83
CA SER A 93 8.62 -17.87 -5.21
C SER A 93 10.11 -17.63 -5.36
N ALA A 94 10.51 -16.53 -6.03
CA ALA A 94 11.91 -16.17 -6.23
C ALA A 94 12.66 -15.93 -4.90
N HIS A 95 12.01 -15.34 -3.90
CA HIS A 95 12.63 -15.05 -2.60
C HIS A 95 12.58 -16.23 -1.61
N ARG A 96 11.69 -17.20 -1.82
CA ARG A 96 11.62 -18.40 -0.98
C ARG A 96 12.77 -19.38 -1.24
N THR A 97 13.31 -19.38 -2.46
CA THR A 97 14.38 -20.30 -2.90
C THR A 97 15.77 -19.68 -2.88
N ASN A 98 15.87 -18.37 -2.62
CA ASN A 98 17.12 -17.65 -2.38
C ASN A 98 17.39 -17.56 -0.87
#